data_AF-A0A927RUQ5-F1
#
_entry.id   AF-A0A927RUQ5-F1
#
_cell.length_a   1.000
_cell.length_b   1.000
_cell.length_c   1.000
_cell.angle_alpha   90.00
_cell.angle_beta   90.00
_cell.angle_gamma   90.00
#
_symmetry.space_group_name_H-M   'P 1'
#
loop_
_entity.id
_entity.type
_entity.pdbx_description
1 polymer ?
#
loop_
_entity_poly.entity_id
_entity_poly.type
_entity_poly.pdbx_seq_one_letter_code
_entity_poly.pdbx_strand_id
1 'polypeptide(L)' 'MENKIENVVDNEQNKVNNSIEKCVICGVNTPYRFSTPISQREFYVEGVGQICQHCYYDIFIKKSRG' A
#
# COMPACT_ATOMS: atom_id res chain seq x y z
N MET A 1 38.82 3.69 -3.82
CA MET A 1 37.74 3.18 -4.68
C MET A 1 36.44 3.43 -3.94
N GLU A 2 35.69 4.42 -4.44
CA GLU A 2 34.32 4.85 -4.12
C GLU A 2 33.92 5.05 -2.64
N ASN A 3 33.92 6.33 -2.26
CA ASN A 3 33.34 6.85 -1.02
C ASN A 3 31.81 6.74 -1.07
N LYS A 4 31.24 5.86 -0.25
CA LYS A 4 29.79 5.70 -0.06
C LYS A 4 29.27 6.78 0.89
N ILE A 5 29.24 8.02 0.42
CA ILE A 5 28.47 9.09 1.06
C ILE A 5 27.06 8.99 0.47
N GLU A 6 26.21 8.16 1.09
CA GLU A 6 24.77 8.26 0.88
C GLU A 6 24.33 9.56 1.54
N ASN A 7 24.08 10.58 0.71
CA ASN A 7 23.49 11.84 1.15
C ASN A 7 22.08 11.56 1.70
N VAL A 8 21.98 11.35 3.01
CA VAL A 8 20.72 11.21 3.75
C VAL A 8 20.07 12.60 3.82
N VAL A 9 19.50 13.04 2.70
CA VAL A 9 18.58 14.16 2.67
C VAL A 9 17.20 13.57 2.90
N ASP A 10 16.85 13.41 4.17
CA ASP A 10 15.53 12.92 4.61
C ASP A 10 14.46 13.94 4.26
N ASN A 11 13.98 13.91 3.01
CA ASN A 11 12.74 14.58 2.65
C ASN A 11 11.55 13.72 3.09
N GLU A 12 10.47 14.36 3.55
CA GLU A 12 9.26 13.67 4.04
C GLU A 12 8.67 12.72 2.98
N GLN A 13 8.85 13.03 1.69
CA GLN A 13 8.41 12.23 0.57
C GLN A 13 9.02 10.82 0.56
N ASN A 14 10.33 10.70 0.84
CA ASN A 14 11.03 9.41 0.91
C ASN A 14 10.51 8.55 2.06
N LYS A 15 10.12 9.17 3.18
CA LYS A 15 9.54 8.47 4.32
C LYS A 15 8.16 7.90 4.00
N VAL A 16 7.31 8.65 3.29
CA VAL A 16 5.98 8.18 2.85
C VAL A 16 6.10 7.06 1.83
N ASN A 17 6.96 7.22 0.83
CA ASN A 17 7.15 6.21 -0.23
C ASN A 17 7.59 4.87 0.33
N ASN A 18 8.45 4.87 1.35
CA ASN A 18 8.88 3.65 2.01
C ASN A 18 7.93 3.18 3.13
N SER A 19 6.83 3.89 3.42
CA SER A 19 5.89 3.44 4.44
C SER A 19 4.94 2.34 3.91
N ILE A 20 4.55 1.44 4.80
CA ILE A 20 3.58 0.38 4.48
C ILE A 20 2.20 1.02 4.33
N GLU A 21 1.54 0.73 3.22
CA GLU A 21 0.18 1.19 2.98
C GLU A 21 -0.80 0.34 3.81
N LYS A 22 -1.78 1.00 4.42
CA LYS A 22 -2.79 0.37 5.26
C LYS A 22 -4.07 0.17 4.46
N CYS A 23 -4.81 -0.89 4.81
CA CYS A 23 -6.14 -1.12 4.29
C CYS A 23 -7.03 0.10 4.59
N VAL A 24 -7.62 0.70 3.57
CA VAL A 24 -8.50 1.87 3.75
C VAL A 24 -9.79 1.54 4.50
N ILE A 25 -10.17 0.27 4.59
CA ILE A 25 -11.39 -0.18 5.27
C ILE A 25 -11.16 -0.42 6.77
N CYS A 26 -10.08 -1.13 7.13
CA CYS A 26 -9.86 -1.60 8.50
C CYS A 26 -8.54 -1.16 9.12
N GLY A 27 -7.69 -0.43 8.38
CA GLY A 27 -6.43 0.13 8.89
C GLY A 27 -5.29 -0.86 9.11
N VAL A 28 -5.48 -2.16 8.83
CA VAL A 28 -4.40 -3.15 8.96
C VAL A 28 -3.33 -2.92 7.90
N ASN A 29 -2.09 -3.26 8.22
CA ASN A 29 -0.99 -3.22 7.26
C ASN A 29 -1.28 -4.17 6.08
N THR A 30 -1.00 -3.69 4.87
CA THR A 30 -1.01 -4.53 3.66
C THR A 30 0.43 -4.98 3.35
N PRO A 31 0.66 -5.91 2.41
CA PRO A 31 2.02 -6.28 2.02
C PRO A 31 2.71 -5.22 1.15
N TYR A 32 2.02 -4.14 0.77
CA TYR A 32 2.49 -3.15 -0.18
C TYR A 32 2.96 -1.86 0.49
N ARG A 33 3.95 -1.20 -0.11
CA ARG A 33 4.38 0.15 0.25
C ARG A 33 3.81 1.16 -0.75
N PHE A 34 3.80 2.43 -0.38
CA PHE A 34 3.41 3.50 -1.32
C PHE A 34 4.31 3.55 -2.57
N SER A 35 5.56 3.09 -2.46
CA SER A 35 6.50 2.98 -3.59
C SER A 35 6.25 1.78 -4.52
N THR A 36 5.49 0.77 -4.10
CA THR A 36 5.21 -0.40 -4.95
C THR A 36 4.35 0.04 -6.15
N PRO A 37 4.69 -0.23 -7.41
CA PRO A 37 3.84 0.11 -8.56
C PRO A 37 2.42 -0.46 -8.44
N ILE A 38 1.38 0.31 -8.77
CA ILE A 38 -0.04 -0.12 -8.69
C ILE A 38 -0.28 -1.42 -9.46
N SER A 39 0.36 -1.58 -10.63
CA SER A 39 0.25 -2.80 -11.46
C SER A 39 0.75 -4.08 -10.76
N GLN A 40 1.48 -3.95 -9.65
CA GLN A 40 2.00 -5.05 -8.86
C GLN A 40 1.23 -5.25 -7.54
N ARG A 41 0.16 -4.49 -7.31
CA ARG A 41 -0.63 -4.55 -6.08
C ARG A 41 -1.91 -5.34 -6.30
N GLU A 42 -2.05 -6.46 -5.62
CA GLU A 42 -3.35 -7.12 -5.51
C GLU A 42 -4.30 -6.30 -4.62
N PHE A 43 -5.59 -6.35 -4.94
CA PHE A 43 -6.66 -5.70 -4.16
C PHE A 43 -6.54 -4.16 -4.03
N TYR A 44 -5.75 -3.52 -4.88
CA TYR A 44 -5.80 -2.07 -5.08
C TYR A 44 -7.01 -1.72 -5.93
N VAL A 45 -7.85 -0.81 -5.44
CA VAL A 45 -9.03 -0.34 -6.17
C VAL A 45 -8.82 1.10 -6.57
N GLU A 46 -8.82 1.38 -7.87
CA GLU A 46 -8.63 2.73 -8.39
C GLU A 46 -9.67 3.70 -7.82
N GLY A 47 -9.21 4.87 -7.36
CA GLY A 47 -10.04 5.87 -6.70
C GLY A 47 -10.39 5.58 -5.23
N VAL A 48 -10.15 4.37 -4.74
CA VAL A 48 -10.42 3.97 -3.34
C VAL A 48 -9.12 3.79 -2.55
N GLY A 49 -8.11 3.20 -3.16
CA GLY A 49 -6.82 2.89 -2.54
C GLY A 49 -6.64 1.40 -2.22
N GLN A 50 -5.63 1.09 -1.40
CA GLN A 50 -5.29 -0.27 -1.06
C GLN A 50 -6.25 -0.90 -0.04
N ILE A 51 -6.75 -2.10 -0.34
CA ILE A 51 -7.60 -2.88 0.56
C ILE A 51 -6.87 -4.18 0.93
N CYS A 52 -7.03 -4.68 2.16
CA CYS A 52 -6.53 -6.00 2.53
C CYS A 52 -7.39 -7.10 1.90
N GLN A 53 -6.80 -8.28 1.72
CA GLN A 53 -7.49 -9.43 1.14
C GLN A 53 -8.86 -9.67 1.80
N HIS A 54 -8.93 -9.71 3.13
CA HIS A 54 -10.17 -9.97 3.87
C HIS A 54 -11.30 -8.98 3.52
N CYS A 55 -11.03 -7.67 3.63
CA CYS A 55 -12.02 -6.65 3.30
C CYS A 55 -12.39 -6.66 1.82
N TYR A 56 -11.45 -6.97 0.92
CA TYR A 56 -11.76 -7.09 -0.51
C TYR A 56 -12.77 -8.21 -0.76
N TYR A 57 -12.57 -9.40 -0.17
CA TYR A 57 -13.52 -10.51 -0.30
C TYR A 57 -14.87 -10.19 0.35
N ASP A 58 -14.88 -9.52 1.49
CA ASP A 58 -16.12 -9.16 2.18
C ASP A 58 -16.97 -8.14 1.42
N ILE A 59 -16.33 -7.18 0.75
CA ILE A 59 -17.02 -6.10 0.02
C ILE A 59 -17.39 -6.51 -1.40
N PHE A 60 -16.46 -7.11 -2.15
CA PHE A 60 -16.61 -7.32 -3.59
C PHE A 60 -17.01 -8.74 -3.99
N ILE A 61 -16.66 -9.75 -3.19
CA ILE A 61 -16.86 -11.16 -3.56
C ILE A 61 -18.04 -11.78 -2.82
N LYS A 62 -18.27 -11.44 -1.55
CA LYS A 62 -19.43 -11.93 -0.80
C LYS A 62 -20.72 -11.26 -1.26
N LYS A 63 -21.25 -11.69 -2.41
CA LYS A 63 -22.66 -11.49 -2.78
C LYS A 63 -23.54 -12.47 -2.00
N SER A 64 -23.93 -12.12 -0.78
CA SER A 64 -25.25 -12.50 -0.22
C SER A 64 -25.45 -11.86 1.14
N ARG A 65 -26.40 -10.92 1.21
CA ARG A 65 -27.41 -10.79 2.27
C ARG A 65 -28.44 -9.73 1.83
N GLY A 66 -29.62 -10.19 1.45
CA GLY A 66 -30.81 -9.38 1.14
C GLY A 66 -31.22 -9.50 -0.31
#